data_AF-A0A9D7TRA9-F1
#
_entry.id   AF-A0A9D7TRA9-F1
#
_cell.length_a   1.000
_cell.length_b   1.000
_cell.length_c   1.000
_cell.angle_alpha   90.00
_cell.angle_beta   90.00
_cell.angle_gamma   90.00
#
_symmetry.space_group_name_H-M   'P 1'
#
loop_
_entity.id
_entity.type
_entity.pdbx_description
1 polymer ?
#
loop_
_entity_poly.entity_id
_entity_poly.type
_entity_poly.pdbx_seq_one_letter_code
_entity_poly.pdbx_strand_id
1 'polypeptide(L)'
;MKKILLLLLHILFCVGLSAQEAYFEYTFDDCSFEDTFQRFPGITPGGVPKCVCGLGTNSIELDGDKQFLTFSSQVNPLMDVDFTLDMYFFMEIQDGETDIFSIRNGCGGLDSMMALRYFSNTNEILFEIGSNVNNYFSVRKKLSSELCWHRFTLAKFGLLYFVYLDNDLLTRIISNESINFSRLGKFSIGNSPCNNTNQAKRFKGSIDEVVLYKRALSDREIIQMYKYPDRIITNNTTIFKGESILLEIGESCANSIFWSPAATLDNPDELSTLATPQQTTNYKVSLDNGKCISSDTVTIYVADKDKLDCNRLLLPKAFTPNNDGLNERFGISNLFLIDELEYFEIYDRWGAKVWETKLMNETWDGSINGQPLNSGMYLYKIKYTCKSEEKLNVNNFTMLR
;
A
#
# COMPACT_ATOMS: atom_id res chain seq x y z
N MET A 1 21.70 15.60 -3.60
CA MET A 1 21.80 14.53 -4.63
C MET A 1 22.19 13.14 -4.10
N LYS A 2 22.90 12.96 -2.97
CA LYS A 2 23.27 11.61 -2.46
C LYS A 2 22.22 10.87 -1.60
N LYS A 3 21.20 11.55 -1.05
CA LYS A 3 20.17 10.92 -0.18
C LYS A 3 19.04 10.20 -0.94
N ILE A 4 18.73 10.63 -2.17
CA ILE A 4 17.72 9.98 -3.03
C ILE A 4 18.20 8.59 -3.46
N LEU A 5 19.51 8.43 -3.68
CA LEU A 5 20.10 7.17 -4.17
C LEU A 5 20.03 6.03 -3.14
N LEU A 6 20.07 6.30 -1.84
CA LEU A 6 20.14 5.25 -0.80
C LEU A 6 18.77 4.63 -0.47
N LEU A 7 17.71 5.44 -0.52
CA LEU A 7 16.33 5.00 -0.30
C LEU A 7 15.84 4.18 -1.50
N LEU A 8 16.13 4.65 -2.72
CA LEU A 8 15.90 3.90 -3.97
C LEU A 8 16.64 2.57 -3.97
N LEU A 9 17.87 2.51 -3.44
CA LEU A 9 18.66 1.26 -3.39
C LEU A 9 18.05 0.20 -2.45
N HIS A 10 17.50 0.60 -1.28
CA HIS A 10 16.84 -0.33 -0.36
C HIS A 10 15.48 -0.81 -0.89
N ILE A 11 14.73 0.08 -1.55
CA ILE A 11 13.48 -0.28 -2.23
C ILE A 11 13.77 -1.26 -3.38
N LEU A 12 14.78 -0.99 -4.22
CA LEU A 12 15.21 -1.90 -5.29
C LEU A 12 15.66 -3.27 -4.75
N PHE A 13 16.38 -3.30 -3.63
CA PHE A 13 16.90 -4.55 -3.07
C PHE A 13 15.79 -5.42 -2.45
N CYS A 14 14.78 -4.81 -1.83
CA CYS A 14 13.64 -5.53 -1.26
C CYS A 14 12.71 -6.09 -2.36
N VAL A 15 12.41 -5.29 -3.39
CA VAL A 15 11.64 -5.71 -4.57
C VAL A 15 12.37 -6.84 -5.32
N GLY A 16 13.70 -6.73 -5.48
CA GLY A 16 14.52 -7.74 -6.14
C GLY A 16 14.60 -9.08 -5.40
N LEU A 17 14.56 -9.09 -4.06
CA LEU A 17 14.49 -10.33 -3.27
C LEU A 17 13.13 -11.01 -3.40
N SER A 18 12.05 -10.22 -3.35
CA SER A 18 10.67 -10.71 -3.42
C SER A 18 10.36 -11.40 -4.75
N ALA A 19 10.83 -10.85 -5.88
CA ALA A 19 10.65 -11.45 -7.21
C ALA A 19 11.31 -12.86 -7.34
N GLN A 20 12.40 -13.14 -6.63
CA GLN A 20 13.02 -14.47 -6.65
C GLN A 20 12.22 -15.53 -5.89
N GLU A 21 11.32 -15.09 -5.00
CA GLU A 21 10.51 -15.93 -4.14
C GLU A 21 9.08 -16.15 -4.67
N ALA A 22 8.75 -15.64 -5.86
CA ALA A 22 7.51 -15.97 -6.54
C ALA A 22 7.55 -17.35 -7.24
N TYR A 23 6.43 -18.07 -7.18
CA TYR A 23 6.16 -19.22 -8.05
C TYR A 23 5.93 -18.75 -9.48
N PHE A 24 5.06 -17.75 -9.65
CA PHE A 24 4.75 -17.08 -10.91
C PHE A 24 4.42 -15.61 -10.66
N GLU A 25 4.55 -14.81 -11.71
CA GLU A 25 4.10 -13.42 -11.79
C GLU A 25 3.49 -13.20 -13.17
N TYR A 26 2.25 -12.73 -13.21
CA TYR A 26 1.56 -12.33 -14.43
C TYR A 26 1.28 -10.82 -14.35
N THR A 27 2.15 -10.03 -14.98
CA THR A 27 1.99 -8.56 -15.03
C THR A 27 1.01 -8.12 -16.10
N PHE A 28 0.70 -8.98 -17.08
CA PHE A 28 -0.15 -8.66 -18.23
C PHE A 28 0.31 -7.51 -19.13
N ASP A 29 1.50 -6.98 -18.89
CA ASP A 29 2.20 -6.06 -19.77
C ASP A 29 2.37 -6.66 -21.17
N ASP A 30 2.35 -5.80 -22.18
CA ASP A 30 2.36 -6.20 -23.60
C ASP A 30 1.26 -7.22 -23.95
N CYS A 31 0.17 -7.25 -23.17
CA CYS A 31 -0.96 -8.17 -23.31
C CYS A 31 -0.57 -9.65 -23.18
N SER A 32 0.49 -9.93 -22.42
CA SER A 32 1.03 -11.28 -22.23
C SER A 32 0.21 -12.10 -21.22
N PHE A 33 -0.01 -13.38 -21.53
CA PHE A 33 -0.57 -14.36 -20.58
C PHE A 33 0.52 -15.32 -20.04
N GLU A 34 1.78 -15.04 -20.34
CA GLU A 34 2.92 -15.83 -19.89
C GLU A 34 3.41 -15.38 -18.52
N ASP A 35 3.91 -16.33 -17.74
CA ASP A 35 4.59 -16.05 -16.48
C ASP A 35 5.92 -15.33 -16.76
N THR A 36 6.17 -14.21 -16.07
CA THR A 36 7.39 -13.40 -16.18
C THR A 36 8.66 -14.25 -16.01
N PHE A 37 8.61 -15.28 -15.15
CA PHE A 37 9.75 -16.15 -14.91
C PHE A 37 9.84 -17.35 -15.86
N GLN A 38 8.83 -17.57 -16.71
CA GLN A 38 8.69 -18.72 -17.60
C GLN A 38 8.81 -20.07 -16.86
N ARG A 39 8.37 -20.12 -15.60
CA ARG A 39 8.42 -21.32 -14.74
C ARG A 39 7.10 -22.07 -14.74
N PHE A 40 6.00 -21.38 -15.03
CA PHE A 40 4.66 -21.95 -15.00
C PHE A 40 3.99 -21.91 -16.37
N PRO A 41 3.10 -22.88 -16.68
CA PRO A 41 2.25 -22.78 -17.86
C PRO A 41 1.43 -21.49 -17.80
N GLY A 42 1.40 -20.74 -18.91
CA GLY A 42 0.63 -19.51 -19.03
C GLY A 42 -0.85 -19.68 -18.74
N ILE A 43 -1.51 -18.54 -18.52
CA ILE A 43 -2.94 -18.47 -18.24
C ILE A 43 -3.72 -18.80 -19.52
N THR A 44 -4.77 -19.62 -19.39
CA THR A 44 -5.67 -19.91 -20.51
C THR A 44 -6.88 -18.97 -20.44
N PRO A 45 -7.01 -17.98 -21.34
CA PRO A 45 -8.20 -17.15 -21.39
C PRO A 45 -9.40 -17.93 -21.97
N GLY A 46 -10.56 -17.76 -21.35
CA GLY A 46 -11.85 -18.01 -21.99
C GLY A 46 -12.25 -16.79 -22.81
N GLY A 47 -12.65 -16.99 -24.06
CA GLY A 47 -12.91 -15.87 -24.98
C GLY A 47 -11.62 -15.14 -25.38
N VAL A 48 -11.76 -13.88 -25.80
CA VAL A 48 -10.62 -13.00 -26.16
C VAL A 48 -10.70 -11.74 -25.31
N PRO A 49 -10.13 -11.75 -24.09
CA PRO A 49 -10.05 -10.58 -23.23
C PRO A 49 -9.40 -9.38 -23.94
N LYS A 50 -9.80 -8.17 -23.56
CA LYS A 50 -9.19 -6.96 -24.12
C LYS A 50 -7.94 -6.60 -23.33
N CYS A 51 -6.96 -6.09 -24.04
CA CYS A 51 -5.79 -5.47 -23.44
C CYS A 51 -6.03 -3.97 -23.36
N VAL A 52 -5.93 -3.41 -22.17
CA VAL A 52 -6.22 -1.98 -21.90
C VAL A 52 -5.11 -1.39 -21.04
N CYS A 53 -5.17 -0.08 -20.77
CA CYS A 53 -4.25 0.55 -19.82
C CYS A 53 -4.38 -0.09 -18.43
N GLY A 54 -3.25 -0.33 -17.77
CA GLY A 54 -3.17 -0.98 -16.45
C GLY A 54 -2.13 -0.32 -15.56
N LEU A 55 -1.79 -1.01 -14.48
CA LEU A 55 -0.60 -0.75 -13.68
C LEU A 55 0.62 -1.16 -14.49
N GLY A 56 1.71 -0.39 -14.41
CA GLY A 56 2.83 -0.56 -15.33
C GLY A 56 2.46 -0.12 -16.74
N THR A 57 2.11 -1.06 -17.63
CA THR A 57 1.74 -0.74 -19.01
C THR A 57 0.32 -1.17 -19.38
N ASN A 58 -0.04 -2.43 -19.13
CA ASN A 58 -1.30 -2.99 -19.60
C ASN A 58 -1.94 -3.91 -18.58
N SER A 59 -3.28 -3.92 -18.59
CA SER A 59 -4.09 -4.87 -17.84
C SER A 59 -5.00 -5.67 -18.77
N ILE A 60 -5.55 -6.77 -18.26
CA ILE A 60 -6.55 -7.56 -18.98
C ILE A 60 -7.96 -7.20 -18.52
N GLU A 61 -8.78 -6.71 -19.44
CA GLU A 61 -10.20 -6.41 -19.23
C GLU A 61 -11.08 -7.60 -19.64
N LEU A 62 -11.95 -7.98 -18.70
CA LEU A 62 -12.99 -8.99 -18.84
C LEU A 62 -14.37 -8.33 -18.98
N ASP A 63 -15.21 -8.88 -19.86
CA ASP A 63 -16.49 -8.31 -20.28
C ASP A 63 -17.69 -8.59 -19.36
N GLY A 64 -17.55 -9.46 -18.37
CA GLY A 64 -18.65 -9.90 -17.51
C GLY A 64 -19.59 -10.93 -18.14
N ASP A 65 -19.30 -11.44 -19.34
CA ASP A 65 -20.14 -12.42 -20.05
C ASP A 65 -19.38 -13.69 -20.40
N LYS A 66 -18.49 -13.65 -21.39
CA LYS A 66 -17.82 -14.86 -21.92
C LYS A 66 -16.35 -14.95 -21.52
N GLN A 67 -15.78 -13.84 -21.08
CA GLN A 67 -14.36 -13.73 -20.83
C GLN A 67 -14.03 -14.09 -19.38
N PHE A 68 -12.95 -14.85 -19.22
CA PHE A 68 -12.40 -15.22 -17.93
C PHE A 68 -10.96 -15.71 -18.09
N LEU A 69 -10.24 -15.86 -16.98
CA LEU A 69 -8.90 -16.43 -16.94
C LEU A 69 -8.93 -17.73 -16.15
N THR A 70 -8.30 -18.77 -16.68
CA THR A 70 -8.14 -20.05 -15.99
C THR A 70 -6.68 -20.40 -15.87
N PHE A 71 -6.25 -20.67 -14.64
CA PHE A 71 -4.90 -21.07 -14.32
C PHE A 71 -4.75 -22.59 -14.47
N SER A 72 -3.52 -23.04 -14.68
CA SER A 72 -3.18 -24.45 -14.69
C SER A 72 -3.62 -25.14 -13.39
N SER A 73 -4.08 -26.39 -13.47
CA SER A 73 -4.42 -27.20 -12.29
C SER A 73 -3.21 -27.47 -11.37
N GLN A 74 -2.01 -27.13 -11.82
CA GLN A 74 -0.79 -27.18 -11.03
C GLN A 74 -0.70 -26.04 -10.00
N VAL A 75 -1.50 -24.98 -10.11
CA VAL A 75 -1.48 -23.85 -9.16
C VAL A 75 -2.02 -24.25 -7.80
N ASN A 76 -3.12 -25.00 -7.74
CA ASN A 76 -3.78 -25.34 -6.46
C ASN A 76 -2.83 -26.00 -5.45
N PRO A 77 -2.02 -27.03 -5.80
CA PRO A 77 -1.05 -27.63 -4.87
C PRO A 77 0.01 -26.67 -4.33
N LEU A 78 0.29 -25.54 -5.00
CA LEU A 78 1.25 -24.56 -4.50
C LEU A 78 0.71 -23.80 -3.27
N MET A 79 -0.61 -23.78 -3.10
CA MET A 79 -1.30 -23.15 -1.97
C MET A 79 -1.55 -24.10 -0.79
N ASP A 80 -1.10 -25.36 -0.88
CA ASP A 80 -1.19 -26.32 0.24
C ASP A 80 -0.14 -26.02 1.33
N VAL A 81 0.92 -25.28 1.00
CA VAL A 81 2.00 -24.85 1.91
C VAL A 81 1.86 -23.36 2.27
N ASP A 82 2.90 -22.72 2.79
CA ASP A 82 2.91 -21.27 3.01
C ASP A 82 2.97 -20.54 1.67
N PHE A 83 2.17 -19.50 1.52
CA PHE A 83 2.10 -18.73 0.27
C PHE A 83 1.61 -17.31 0.53
N THR A 84 1.74 -16.45 -0.48
CA THR A 84 0.98 -15.20 -0.56
C THR A 84 0.41 -15.06 -1.95
N LEU A 85 -0.91 -14.93 -2.08
CA LEU A 85 -1.58 -14.57 -3.32
C LEU A 85 -1.82 -13.07 -3.28
N ASP A 86 -1.36 -12.36 -4.31
CA ASP A 86 -1.50 -10.92 -4.43
C ASP A 86 -2.01 -10.58 -5.83
N MET A 87 -2.97 -9.67 -5.93
CA MET A 87 -3.50 -9.23 -7.21
C MET A 87 -4.17 -7.87 -7.14
N TYR A 88 -4.16 -7.17 -8.26
CA TYR A 88 -4.93 -5.95 -8.47
C TYR A 88 -6.15 -6.22 -9.35
N PHE A 89 -7.25 -5.55 -9.03
CA PHE A 89 -8.46 -5.60 -9.84
C PHE A 89 -9.13 -4.23 -9.88
N PHE A 90 -9.60 -3.87 -11.07
CA PHE A 90 -10.45 -2.71 -11.31
C PHE A 90 -11.86 -3.22 -11.57
N MET A 91 -12.84 -2.74 -10.82
CA MET A 91 -14.20 -3.25 -10.96
C MET A 91 -15.09 -2.33 -11.78
N GLU A 92 -15.77 -2.89 -12.78
CA GLU A 92 -16.94 -2.25 -13.37
C GLU A 92 -18.21 -2.80 -12.71
N ILE A 93 -18.94 -1.92 -12.02
CA ILE A 93 -20.11 -2.31 -11.22
C ILE A 93 -21.18 -2.94 -12.12
N GLN A 94 -21.61 -4.14 -11.75
CA GLN A 94 -22.74 -4.85 -12.32
C GLN A 94 -23.76 -5.12 -11.22
N ASP A 95 -25.06 -5.11 -11.56
CA ASP A 95 -26.10 -5.44 -10.58
C ASP A 95 -25.98 -6.87 -10.07
N GLY A 96 -26.03 -7.05 -8.75
CA GLY A 96 -26.06 -8.34 -8.08
C GLY A 96 -24.69 -8.78 -7.55
N GLU A 97 -24.51 -10.10 -7.50
CA GLU A 97 -23.30 -10.75 -7.01
C GLU A 97 -22.34 -11.02 -8.17
N THR A 98 -21.04 -10.78 -7.97
CA THR A 98 -20.01 -11.00 -8.99
C THR A 98 -18.84 -11.78 -8.40
N ASP A 99 -18.51 -12.94 -8.96
CA ASP A 99 -17.31 -13.70 -8.57
C ASP A 99 -16.09 -13.09 -9.28
N ILE A 100 -15.18 -12.47 -8.51
CA ILE A 100 -13.92 -11.91 -9.01
C ILE A 100 -12.95 -13.05 -9.28
N PHE A 101 -12.71 -13.91 -8.30
CA PHE A 101 -11.97 -15.16 -8.51
C PHE A 101 -12.59 -16.30 -7.72
N SER A 102 -12.32 -17.53 -8.15
CA SER A 102 -12.73 -18.72 -7.41
C SER A 102 -11.79 -19.90 -7.61
N ILE A 103 -11.74 -20.75 -6.58
CA ILE A 103 -11.29 -22.14 -6.62
C ILE A 103 -12.46 -22.95 -6.06
N ARG A 104 -13.18 -23.69 -6.91
CA ARG A 104 -14.34 -24.49 -6.47
C ARG A 104 -14.68 -25.61 -7.47
N ASN A 105 -15.16 -26.74 -6.97
CA ASN A 105 -15.60 -27.86 -7.82
C ASN A 105 -17.03 -27.70 -8.36
N GLY A 106 -17.94 -27.10 -7.60
CA GLY A 106 -19.36 -27.00 -7.94
C GLY A 106 -20.04 -25.86 -7.17
N CYS A 107 -21.27 -25.50 -7.57
CA CYS A 107 -22.00 -24.43 -6.89
C CYS A 107 -22.89 -24.97 -5.76
N GLY A 108 -22.88 -24.32 -4.59
CA GLY A 108 -23.76 -24.64 -3.45
C GLY A 108 -23.24 -25.68 -2.45
N GLY A 109 -22.19 -26.44 -2.77
CA GLY A 109 -21.50 -27.33 -1.81
C GLY A 109 -20.37 -26.62 -1.07
N LEU A 110 -20.31 -26.72 0.25
CA LEU A 110 -19.13 -26.32 1.04
C LEU A 110 -18.08 -27.44 0.98
N ASP A 111 -17.44 -27.52 -0.19
CA ASP A 111 -16.21 -28.29 -0.44
C ASP A 111 -14.98 -27.42 -0.14
N SER A 112 -13.79 -27.92 -0.45
CA SER A 112 -12.57 -27.12 -0.45
C SER A 112 -12.66 -25.99 -1.47
N MET A 113 -12.75 -24.75 -0.98
CA MET A 113 -12.97 -23.59 -1.81
C MET A 113 -12.29 -22.33 -1.30
N MET A 114 -12.00 -21.43 -2.24
CA MET A 114 -11.60 -20.07 -1.97
C MET A 114 -12.28 -19.17 -3.00
N ALA A 115 -12.86 -18.05 -2.57
CA ALA A 115 -13.53 -17.14 -3.50
C ALA A 115 -13.46 -15.70 -2.99
N LEU A 116 -13.44 -14.77 -3.95
CA LEU A 116 -13.63 -13.35 -3.72
C LEU A 116 -14.83 -12.90 -4.53
N ARG A 117 -15.84 -12.36 -3.84
CA ARG A 117 -17.12 -11.98 -4.43
C ARG A 117 -17.48 -10.55 -4.09
N TYR A 118 -18.03 -9.83 -5.06
CA TYR A 118 -18.59 -8.51 -4.86
C TYR A 118 -20.12 -8.53 -4.79
N PHE A 119 -20.68 -7.69 -3.93
CA PHE A 119 -22.11 -7.48 -3.72
C PHE A 119 -22.45 -6.03 -4.03
N SER A 120 -23.07 -5.75 -5.18
CA SER A 120 -23.32 -4.37 -5.62
C SER A 120 -24.36 -3.63 -4.78
N ASN A 121 -25.30 -4.36 -4.16
CA ASN A 121 -26.35 -3.80 -3.32
C ASN A 121 -25.82 -3.20 -2.00
N THR A 122 -24.75 -3.76 -1.44
CA THR A 122 -24.11 -3.27 -0.21
C THR A 122 -22.78 -2.57 -0.46
N ASN A 123 -22.25 -2.66 -1.69
CA ASN A 123 -20.91 -2.25 -2.07
C ASN A 123 -19.82 -2.96 -1.24
N GLU A 124 -19.96 -4.28 -1.07
CA GLU A 124 -19.06 -5.07 -0.23
C GLU A 124 -18.36 -6.18 -1.02
N ILE A 125 -17.10 -6.41 -0.67
CA ILE A 125 -16.38 -7.64 -0.99
C ILE A 125 -16.59 -8.65 0.14
N LEU A 126 -16.84 -9.89 -0.25
CA LEU A 126 -16.81 -11.08 0.59
C LEU A 126 -15.63 -11.92 0.14
N PHE A 127 -14.71 -12.19 1.07
CA PHE A 127 -13.72 -13.25 0.91
C PHE A 127 -14.20 -14.49 1.66
N GLU A 128 -14.08 -15.65 1.03
CA GLU A 128 -14.45 -16.95 1.58
C GLU A 128 -13.31 -17.94 1.38
N ILE A 129 -13.03 -18.76 2.41
CA ILE A 129 -12.08 -19.86 2.31
C ILE A 129 -12.49 -20.99 3.25
N GLY A 130 -12.38 -22.24 2.81
CA GLY A 130 -12.67 -23.38 3.67
C GLY A 130 -12.38 -24.72 3.03
N SER A 131 -12.25 -25.78 3.85
CA SER A 131 -12.16 -27.17 3.38
C SER A 131 -13.51 -27.89 3.43
N ASN A 132 -14.39 -27.48 4.35
CA ASN A 132 -15.72 -28.04 4.60
C ASN A 132 -16.54 -27.10 5.53
N VAL A 133 -17.78 -27.49 5.85
CA VAL A 133 -18.70 -26.73 6.73
C VAL A 133 -18.14 -26.39 8.13
N ASN A 134 -17.24 -27.21 8.66
CA ASN A 134 -16.67 -27.05 10.00
C ASN A 134 -15.31 -26.31 9.98
N ASN A 135 -14.75 -26.09 8.80
CA ASN A 135 -13.49 -25.39 8.59
C ASN A 135 -13.68 -24.41 7.43
N TYR A 136 -14.58 -23.46 7.63
CA TYR A 136 -14.98 -22.43 6.67
C TYR A 136 -14.98 -21.07 7.35
N PHE A 137 -14.44 -20.08 6.66
CA PHE A 137 -14.27 -18.72 7.13
C PHE A 137 -14.69 -17.76 6.05
N SER A 138 -15.28 -16.65 6.47
CA SER A 138 -15.59 -15.55 5.58
C SER A 138 -15.42 -14.20 6.27
N VAL A 139 -15.11 -13.19 5.47
CA VAL A 139 -14.99 -11.80 5.92
C VAL A 139 -15.61 -10.90 4.87
N ARG A 140 -16.39 -9.91 5.31
CA ARG A 140 -16.94 -8.86 4.45
C ARG A 140 -16.30 -7.52 4.76
N LYS A 141 -16.09 -6.72 3.71
CA LYS A 141 -15.60 -5.34 3.81
C LYS A 141 -16.25 -4.49 2.72
N LYS A 142 -16.73 -3.31 3.12
CA LYS A 142 -17.21 -2.29 2.17
C LYS A 142 -16.05 -1.74 1.36
N LEU A 143 -16.20 -1.68 0.03
CA LEU A 143 -15.23 -1.04 -0.85
C LEU A 143 -15.24 0.48 -0.65
N SER A 144 -14.05 1.07 -0.70
CA SER A 144 -13.92 2.53 -0.74
C SER A 144 -14.51 3.08 -2.03
N SER A 145 -15.34 4.12 -1.94
CA SER A 145 -15.83 4.84 -3.12
C SER A 145 -14.83 5.85 -3.68
N GLU A 146 -13.69 6.04 -3.01
CA GLU A 146 -12.60 6.93 -3.45
C GLU A 146 -11.61 6.18 -4.35
N LEU A 147 -11.70 4.84 -4.44
CA LEU A 147 -10.80 3.99 -5.22
C LEU A 147 -11.55 3.27 -6.33
N CYS A 148 -10.87 3.05 -7.45
CA CYS A 148 -11.37 2.23 -8.55
C CYS A 148 -10.56 0.94 -8.73
N TRP A 149 -9.23 1.07 -8.63
CA TRP A 149 -8.33 -0.06 -8.46
C TRP A 149 -8.30 -0.49 -6.99
N HIS A 150 -8.45 -1.79 -6.79
CA HIS A 150 -8.32 -2.43 -5.49
C HIS A 150 -7.22 -3.50 -5.53
N ARG A 151 -6.59 -3.74 -4.38
CA ARG A 151 -5.60 -4.81 -4.21
C ARG A 151 -6.10 -5.82 -3.19
N PHE A 152 -6.11 -7.10 -3.56
CA PHE A 152 -6.38 -8.19 -2.64
C PHE A 152 -5.10 -8.98 -2.36
N THR A 153 -4.81 -9.20 -1.08
CA THR A 153 -3.67 -10.02 -0.66
C THR A 153 -4.12 -11.06 0.36
N LEU A 154 -3.74 -12.32 0.16
CA LEU A 154 -3.93 -13.42 1.10
C LEU A 154 -2.57 -14.05 1.41
N ALA A 155 -2.09 -13.88 2.64
CA ALA A 155 -0.87 -14.55 3.11
C ALA A 155 -1.22 -15.71 4.05
N LYS A 156 -0.62 -16.88 3.83
CA LYS A 156 -0.78 -18.09 4.66
C LYS A 156 0.54 -18.50 5.30
N PHE A 157 0.53 -18.65 6.62
CA PHE A 157 1.64 -19.18 7.43
C PHE A 157 1.14 -20.30 8.35
N GLY A 158 1.41 -21.55 7.98
CA GLY A 158 0.85 -22.73 8.64
C GLY A 158 -0.68 -22.76 8.54
N LEU A 159 -1.35 -22.60 9.69
CA LEU A 159 -2.81 -22.52 9.82
C LEU A 159 -3.32 -21.07 9.92
N LEU A 160 -2.43 -20.09 9.87
CA LEU A 160 -2.76 -18.67 9.94
C LEU A 160 -2.95 -18.12 8.54
N TYR A 161 -4.04 -17.38 8.33
CA TYR A 161 -4.31 -16.64 7.11
C TYR A 161 -4.50 -15.17 7.44
N PHE A 162 -3.85 -14.31 6.69
CA PHE A 162 -3.94 -12.87 6.80
C PHE A 162 -4.56 -12.33 5.52
N VAL A 163 -5.70 -11.67 5.65
CA VAL A 163 -6.47 -11.16 4.52
C VAL A 163 -6.33 -9.64 4.51
N TYR A 164 -5.83 -9.10 3.41
CA TYR A 164 -5.70 -7.66 3.20
C TYR A 164 -6.54 -7.22 2.00
N LEU A 165 -7.06 -6.00 2.11
CA LEU A 165 -7.69 -5.31 1.01
C LEU A 165 -7.22 -3.85 1.05
N ASP A 166 -6.71 -3.36 -0.08
CA ASP A 166 -6.22 -1.98 -0.21
C ASP A 166 -5.17 -1.58 0.84
N ASN A 167 -4.32 -2.56 1.22
CA ASN A 167 -3.28 -2.47 2.25
C ASN A 167 -3.77 -2.47 3.71
N ASP A 168 -5.08 -2.59 3.95
CA ASP A 168 -5.64 -2.77 5.28
C ASP A 168 -5.72 -4.26 5.64
N LEU A 169 -5.18 -4.66 6.79
CA LEU A 169 -5.43 -5.99 7.35
C LEU A 169 -6.90 -6.10 7.76
N LEU A 170 -7.67 -6.88 7.00
CA LEU A 170 -9.10 -7.09 7.26
C LEU A 170 -9.32 -8.07 8.42
N THR A 171 -8.60 -9.18 8.41
CA THR A 171 -8.73 -10.21 9.44
C THR A 171 -7.55 -11.15 9.46
N ARG A 172 -7.33 -11.76 10.62
CA ARG A 172 -6.47 -12.91 10.82
C ARG A 172 -7.34 -14.11 11.14
N ILE A 173 -7.29 -15.13 10.30
CA ILE A 173 -8.01 -16.38 10.44
C ILE A 173 -7.04 -17.44 10.96
N ILE A 174 -7.51 -18.29 11.88
CA ILE A 174 -6.80 -19.49 12.33
C ILE A 174 -7.68 -20.68 11.94
N SER A 175 -7.24 -21.47 10.96
CA SER A 175 -7.99 -22.66 10.54
C SER A 175 -7.78 -23.83 11.51
N ASN A 176 -8.75 -24.74 11.56
CA ASN A 176 -8.64 -25.95 12.40
C ASN A 176 -7.60 -26.93 11.83
N GLU A 177 -7.49 -26.95 10.50
CA GLU A 177 -6.58 -27.79 9.71
C GLU A 177 -6.16 -27.04 8.44
N SER A 178 -5.16 -27.56 7.73
CA SER A 178 -4.75 -26.97 6.44
C SER A 178 -5.89 -27.06 5.44
N ILE A 179 -6.14 -25.97 4.71
CA ILE A 179 -7.15 -25.92 3.65
C ILE A 179 -6.44 -26.22 2.35
N ASN A 180 -6.62 -27.44 1.85
CA ASN A 180 -6.00 -27.90 0.61
C ASN A 180 -7.06 -27.93 -0.49
N PHE A 181 -6.71 -27.43 -1.68
CA PHE A 181 -7.69 -27.27 -2.75
C PHE A 181 -7.68 -28.45 -3.72
N SER A 182 -8.85 -28.95 -4.09
CA SER A 182 -9.01 -29.99 -5.10
C SER A 182 -8.42 -29.56 -6.44
N ARG A 183 -7.81 -30.49 -7.19
CA ARG A 183 -7.33 -30.24 -8.56
C ARG A 183 -8.44 -30.15 -9.61
N LEU A 184 -9.67 -30.53 -9.25
CA LEU A 184 -10.82 -30.48 -10.15
C LEU A 184 -11.34 -29.04 -10.33
N GLY A 185 -11.41 -28.27 -9.24
CA GLY A 185 -11.75 -26.86 -9.27
C GLY A 185 -10.52 -26.01 -9.59
N LYS A 186 -10.36 -25.60 -10.84
CA LYS A 186 -9.22 -24.75 -11.24
C LYS A 186 -9.34 -23.34 -10.66
N PHE A 187 -8.22 -22.76 -10.22
CA PHE A 187 -8.17 -21.34 -9.95
C PHE A 187 -8.52 -20.55 -11.21
N SER A 188 -9.52 -19.69 -11.09
CA SER A 188 -10.04 -18.90 -12.19
C SER A 188 -10.39 -17.49 -11.73
N ILE A 189 -10.16 -16.50 -12.59
CA ILE A 189 -10.59 -15.11 -12.40
C ILE A 189 -11.71 -14.84 -13.40
N GLY A 190 -12.80 -14.25 -12.92
CA GLY A 190 -14.04 -14.01 -13.67
C GLY A 190 -14.84 -15.26 -14.02
N ASN A 191 -14.51 -16.42 -13.44
CA ASN A 191 -15.26 -17.66 -13.66
C ASN A 191 -15.37 -18.51 -12.39
N SER A 192 -16.51 -19.16 -12.26
CA SER A 192 -16.92 -19.95 -11.11
C SER A 192 -18.03 -20.92 -11.55
N PRO A 193 -18.10 -22.12 -10.94
CA PRO A 193 -19.25 -23.02 -11.12
C PRO A 193 -20.60 -22.37 -10.81
N CYS A 194 -20.63 -21.27 -10.05
CA CYS A 194 -21.84 -20.53 -9.70
C CYS A 194 -22.32 -19.54 -10.76
N ASN A 195 -21.55 -19.30 -11.83
CA ASN A 195 -21.98 -18.35 -12.86
C ASN A 195 -23.18 -18.82 -13.67
N ASN A 196 -23.33 -20.14 -13.82
CA ASN A 196 -24.41 -20.73 -14.61
C ASN A 196 -25.69 -21.02 -13.79
N THR A 197 -25.71 -20.67 -12.50
CA THR A 197 -26.81 -21.02 -11.57
C THR A 197 -27.65 -19.81 -11.15
N ASN A 198 -27.51 -18.66 -11.82
CA ASN A 198 -28.08 -17.35 -11.44
C ASN A 198 -27.62 -16.83 -10.06
N GLN A 199 -26.59 -17.43 -9.46
CA GLN A 199 -26.12 -17.03 -8.13
C GLN A 199 -25.04 -15.95 -8.18
N ALA A 200 -24.21 -15.92 -9.22
CA ALA A 200 -23.20 -14.87 -9.40
C ALA A 200 -22.96 -14.58 -10.88
N LYS A 201 -22.70 -13.33 -11.25
CA LYS A 201 -22.27 -12.93 -12.59
C LYS A 201 -20.76 -13.10 -12.73
N ARG A 202 -20.29 -13.15 -13.98
CA ARG A 202 -18.85 -13.12 -14.27
C ARG A 202 -18.31 -11.71 -14.01
N PHE A 203 -17.04 -11.65 -13.66
CA PHE A 203 -16.35 -10.40 -13.41
C PHE A 203 -16.29 -9.54 -14.68
N LYS A 204 -16.65 -8.27 -14.51
CA LYS A 204 -16.46 -7.23 -15.50
C LYS A 204 -15.50 -6.19 -14.93
N GLY A 205 -14.46 -5.87 -15.67
CA GLY A 205 -13.41 -4.95 -15.24
C GLY A 205 -12.02 -5.50 -15.58
N SER A 206 -10.99 -4.88 -15.01
CA SER A 206 -9.60 -5.21 -15.33
C SER A 206 -8.92 -5.99 -14.22
N ILE A 207 -7.98 -6.84 -14.59
CA ILE A 207 -7.13 -7.63 -13.70
C ILE A 207 -5.69 -7.32 -14.04
N ASP A 208 -4.88 -7.17 -13.00
CA ASP A 208 -3.49 -6.81 -13.13
C ASP A 208 -2.62 -7.42 -12.02
N GLU A 209 -1.32 -7.53 -12.29
CA GLU A 209 -0.27 -7.87 -11.32
C GLU A 209 -0.62 -9.08 -10.43
N VAL A 210 -0.91 -10.23 -11.04
CA VAL A 210 -1.27 -11.45 -10.31
C VAL A 210 -0.03 -12.24 -9.95
N VAL A 211 0.27 -12.32 -8.65
CA VAL A 211 1.49 -12.95 -8.13
C VAL A 211 1.17 -14.00 -7.08
N LEU A 212 1.88 -15.12 -7.13
CA LEU A 212 1.85 -16.14 -6.08
C LEU A 212 3.25 -16.35 -5.51
N TYR A 213 3.47 -15.90 -4.27
CA TYR A 213 4.73 -16.06 -3.53
C TYR A 213 4.83 -17.43 -2.87
N LYS A 214 6.06 -17.95 -2.74
CA LYS A 214 6.41 -19.24 -2.13
C LYS A 214 6.37 -19.23 -0.59
N ARG A 215 5.98 -18.11 0.02
CA ARG A 215 5.94 -17.92 1.47
C ARG A 215 4.88 -16.90 1.87
N ALA A 216 4.59 -16.84 3.16
CA ALA A 216 3.89 -15.70 3.75
C ALA A 216 4.77 -14.44 3.71
N LEU A 217 4.29 -13.39 3.05
CA LEU A 217 4.87 -12.06 3.18
C LEU A 217 4.49 -11.46 4.55
N SER A 218 5.39 -10.69 5.13
CA SER A 218 5.11 -9.92 6.36
C SER A 218 4.25 -8.70 6.08
N ASP A 219 3.58 -8.16 7.11
CA ASP A 219 2.80 -6.90 7.02
C ASP A 219 3.61 -5.78 6.34
N ARG A 220 4.89 -5.66 6.71
CA ARG A 220 5.79 -4.65 6.17
C ARG A 220 6.03 -4.82 4.68
N GLU A 221 6.30 -6.04 4.23
CA GLU A 221 6.55 -6.32 2.81
C GLU A 221 5.30 -6.02 1.99
N ILE A 222 4.14 -6.47 2.46
CA ILE A 222 2.85 -6.20 1.82
C ILE A 222 2.64 -4.68 1.65
N ILE A 223 2.90 -3.91 2.71
CA ILE A 223 2.77 -2.45 2.68
C ILE A 223 3.77 -1.80 1.72
N GLN A 224 5.03 -2.21 1.75
CA GLN A 224 6.09 -1.62 0.92
C GLN A 224 5.93 -1.92 -0.56
N MET A 225 5.28 -3.04 -0.90
CA MET A 225 5.04 -3.45 -2.28
C MET A 225 3.74 -2.89 -2.87
N TYR A 226 2.96 -2.14 -2.08
CA TYR A 226 1.71 -1.55 -2.56
C TYR A 226 2.00 -0.48 -3.63
N LYS A 227 1.61 -0.75 -4.88
CA LYS A 227 1.43 0.27 -5.91
C LYS A 227 0.21 1.13 -5.55
N TYR A 228 0.33 2.44 -5.72
CA TYR A 228 -0.68 3.45 -5.40
C TYR A 228 -1.33 4.00 -6.69
N PRO A 229 -2.13 3.21 -7.42
CA PRO A 229 -2.78 3.69 -8.64
C PRO A 229 -3.86 4.72 -8.34
N ASP A 230 -3.96 5.69 -9.25
CA ASP A 230 -4.93 6.77 -9.17
C ASP A 230 -4.93 7.49 -7.81
N ARG A 231 -3.77 7.58 -7.17
CA ARG A 231 -3.57 8.15 -5.83
C ARG A 231 -2.47 9.18 -5.84
N ILE A 232 -2.57 10.16 -4.95
CA ILE A 232 -1.53 11.17 -4.77
C ILE A 232 -0.35 10.50 -4.04
N ILE A 233 0.84 10.56 -4.65
CA ILE A 233 2.06 10.02 -4.04
C ILE A 233 2.84 11.09 -3.27
N THR A 234 2.51 12.37 -3.49
CA THR A 234 2.99 13.47 -2.65
C THR A 234 2.36 13.39 -1.27
N ASN A 235 3.19 13.26 -0.24
CA ASN A 235 2.73 13.23 1.15
C ASN A 235 2.30 14.61 1.65
N ASN A 236 1.44 14.61 2.67
CA ASN A 236 1.17 15.80 3.47
C ASN A 236 2.48 16.40 3.96
N THR A 237 2.66 17.71 3.74
CA THR A 237 3.92 18.38 4.08
C THR A 237 3.71 19.86 4.38
N THR A 238 4.73 20.50 4.92
CA THR A 238 4.75 21.92 5.22
C THR A 238 5.70 22.65 4.28
N ILE A 239 5.24 23.74 3.71
CA ILE A 239 6.05 24.71 2.95
C ILE A 239 5.96 26.08 3.60
N PHE A 240 6.88 26.97 3.28
CA PHE A 240 6.72 28.38 3.64
C PHE A 240 5.82 29.11 2.66
N LYS A 241 5.16 30.15 3.15
CA LYS A 241 4.39 31.07 2.31
C LYS A 241 5.26 31.61 1.17
N GLY A 242 4.76 31.47 -0.05
CA GLY A 242 5.45 31.89 -1.27
C GLY A 242 6.33 30.80 -1.90
N GLU A 243 6.51 29.66 -1.24
CA GLU A 243 7.14 28.48 -1.85
C GLU A 243 6.10 27.68 -2.67
N SER A 244 6.64 26.83 -3.54
CA SER A 244 5.86 25.93 -4.37
C SER A 244 6.27 24.48 -4.13
N ILE A 245 5.36 23.55 -4.36
CA ILE A 245 5.60 22.11 -4.28
C ILE A 245 4.99 21.41 -5.49
N LEU A 246 5.67 20.40 -6.01
CA LEU A 246 5.13 19.52 -7.04
C LEU A 246 4.16 18.51 -6.39
N LEU A 247 2.91 18.53 -6.82
CA LEU A 247 1.94 17.49 -6.52
C LEU A 247 2.00 16.45 -7.62
N GLU A 248 2.12 15.18 -7.24
CA GLU A 248 2.30 14.06 -8.15
C GLU A 248 1.28 12.96 -7.83
N ILE A 249 0.69 12.41 -8.87
CA ILE A 249 -0.16 11.22 -8.85
C ILE A 249 0.70 10.02 -9.24
N GLY A 250 0.41 8.86 -8.66
CA GLY A 250 0.98 7.59 -9.10
C GLY A 250 0.54 7.20 -10.51
N GLU A 251 0.79 5.95 -10.88
CA GLU A 251 0.33 5.38 -12.14
C GLU A 251 -1.19 5.58 -12.31
N SER A 252 -1.60 6.05 -13.47
CA SER A 252 -3.00 6.34 -13.75
C SER A 252 -3.33 6.15 -15.22
N CYS A 253 -4.54 5.64 -15.45
CA CYS A 253 -5.15 5.48 -16.76
C CYS A 253 -6.33 6.44 -16.96
N ALA A 254 -6.41 7.52 -16.16
CA ALA A 254 -7.49 8.48 -16.24
C ALA A 254 -7.49 9.22 -17.59
N ASN A 255 -8.68 9.39 -18.17
CA ASN A 255 -8.89 10.20 -19.37
C ASN A 255 -9.00 11.68 -19.02
N SER A 256 -9.38 11.99 -17.78
CA SER A 256 -9.55 13.35 -17.29
C SER A 256 -9.15 13.44 -15.83
N ILE A 257 -8.43 14.49 -15.51
CA ILE A 257 -7.85 14.75 -14.18
C ILE A 257 -8.36 16.12 -13.76
N PHE A 258 -8.77 16.25 -12.51
CA PHE A 258 -9.26 17.52 -12.00
C PHE A 258 -8.79 17.76 -10.58
N TRP A 259 -7.89 18.72 -10.41
CA TRP A 259 -7.42 19.18 -9.11
C TRP A 259 -8.23 20.37 -8.61
N SER A 260 -8.48 20.39 -7.29
CA SER A 260 -9.16 21.48 -6.61
C SER A 260 -8.50 21.80 -5.26
N PRO A 261 -8.40 23.07 -4.85
CA PRO A 261 -8.72 24.27 -5.62
C PRO A 261 -7.68 24.56 -6.72
N ALA A 262 -8.13 24.93 -7.92
CA ALA A 262 -7.26 25.19 -9.07
C ALA A 262 -6.50 26.53 -9.00
N ALA A 263 -6.96 27.49 -8.20
CA ALA A 263 -6.47 28.87 -8.21
C ALA A 263 -4.98 29.02 -7.88
N THR A 264 -4.39 28.04 -7.21
CA THR A 264 -2.97 28.03 -6.78
C THR A 264 -2.19 26.91 -7.45
N LEU A 265 -2.70 26.35 -8.55
CA LEU A 265 -2.08 25.29 -9.33
C LEU A 265 -1.72 25.82 -10.73
N ASP A 266 -0.55 25.42 -11.22
CA ASP A 266 -0.11 25.80 -12.57
C ASP A 266 -0.90 25.07 -13.66
N ASN A 267 -1.09 23.75 -13.51
CA ASN A 267 -1.82 22.90 -14.46
C ASN A 267 -2.77 21.95 -13.69
N PRO A 268 -4.01 22.35 -13.37
CA PRO A 268 -4.90 21.58 -12.50
C PRO A 268 -5.50 20.33 -13.18
N ASP A 269 -5.19 20.06 -14.44
CA ASP A 269 -5.76 18.95 -15.21
C ASP A 269 -4.68 17.92 -15.64
N GLU A 270 -3.52 17.94 -14.98
CA GLU A 270 -2.37 17.06 -15.27
C GLU A 270 -2.05 16.12 -14.10
N LEU A 271 -1.37 15.00 -14.38
CA LEU A 271 -0.92 14.03 -13.36
C LEU A 271 0.13 14.62 -12.40
N SER A 272 0.81 15.68 -12.85
CA SER A 272 1.77 16.40 -12.05
C SER A 272 1.55 17.90 -12.20
N THR A 273 1.46 18.62 -11.09
CA THR A 273 1.18 20.06 -11.10
C THR A 273 1.91 20.80 -9.99
N LEU A 274 2.41 22.00 -10.30
CA LEU A 274 3.07 22.83 -9.31
C LEU A 274 2.01 23.60 -8.52
N ALA A 275 2.05 23.47 -7.20
CA ALA A 275 1.15 24.13 -6.26
C ALA A 275 1.86 25.23 -5.48
N THR A 276 1.29 26.44 -5.45
CA THR A 276 1.83 27.61 -4.73
C THR A 276 0.79 28.22 -3.77
N PRO A 277 0.31 27.44 -2.76
CA PRO A 277 -0.73 27.91 -1.86
C PRO A 277 -0.23 29.05 -0.94
N GLN A 278 -1.09 30.03 -0.66
CA GLN A 278 -0.80 31.14 0.25
C GLN A 278 -1.18 30.88 1.72
N GLN A 279 -1.97 29.83 1.95
CA GLN A 279 -2.45 29.37 3.24
C GLN A 279 -2.57 27.84 3.20
N THR A 280 -2.64 27.18 4.36
CA THR A 280 -2.85 25.73 4.41
C THR A 280 -4.04 25.33 3.55
N THR A 281 -3.79 24.44 2.59
CA THR A 281 -4.75 24.08 1.55
C THR A 281 -4.83 22.57 1.44
N ASN A 282 -6.06 22.06 1.42
CA ASN A 282 -6.33 20.67 1.07
C ASN A 282 -6.56 20.62 -0.44
N TYR A 283 -5.65 19.99 -1.17
CA TYR A 283 -5.83 19.72 -2.58
C TYR A 283 -6.50 18.37 -2.75
N LYS A 284 -7.65 18.35 -3.41
CA LYS A 284 -8.36 17.13 -3.80
C LYS A 284 -8.22 16.94 -5.30
N VAL A 285 -7.86 15.74 -5.72
CA VAL A 285 -7.88 15.32 -7.11
C VAL A 285 -9.05 14.38 -7.38
N SER A 286 -9.65 14.50 -8.55
CA SER A 286 -10.59 13.53 -9.12
C SER A 286 -10.04 13.01 -10.44
N LEU A 287 -10.07 11.70 -10.61
CA LEU A 287 -9.51 10.98 -11.76
C LEU A 287 -10.62 10.16 -12.40
N ASP A 288 -11.00 10.51 -13.62
CA ASP A 288 -12.07 9.85 -14.37
C ASP A 288 -11.48 9.06 -15.53
N ASN A 289 -11.69 7.74 -15.53
CA ASN A 289 -11.29 6.86 -16.64
C ASN A 289 -12.45 6.48 -17.57
N GLY A 290 -13.61 7.12 -17.42
CA GLY A 290 -14.84 6.87 -18.16
C GLY A 290 -15.70 5.73 -17.61
N LYS A 291 -15.20 4.96 -16.64
CA LYS A 291 -15.89 3.82 -16.02
C LYS A 291 -16.07 3.99 -14.52
N CYS A 292 -15.08 4.60 -13.87
CA CYS A 292 -15.07 4.91 -12.45
C CYS A 292 -14.34 6.24 -12.24
N ILE A 293 -14.73 6.93 -11.17
CA ILE A 293 -14.07 8.16 -10.72
C ILE A 293 -13.45 7.87 -9.36
N SER A 294 -12.14 7.92 -9.27
CA SER A 294 -11.41 7.88 -8.00
C SER A 294 -11.12 9.30 -7.52
N SER A 295 -10.87 9.43 -6.23
CA SER A 295 -10.38 10.68 -5.68
C SER A 295 -9.43 10.47 -4.51
N ASP A 296 -8.58 11.46 -4.29
CA ASP A 296 -7.64 11.47 -3.19
C ASP A 296 -7.36 12.92 -2.75
N THR A 297 -6.84 13.11 -1.55
CA THR A 297 -6.60 14.43 -0.97
C THR A 297 -5.24 14.50 -0.29
N VAL A 298 -4.51 15.59 -0.57
CA VAL A 298 -3.26 15.95 0.11
C VAL A 298 -3.40 17.31 0.80
N THR A 299 -2.91 17.41 2.03
CA THR A 299 -2.85 18.67 2.77
C THR A 299 -1.46 19.27 2.68
N ILE A 300 -1.38 20.46 2.10
CA ILE A 300 -0.17 21.29 2.11
C ILE A 300 -0.34 22.36 3.17
N TYR A 301 0.43 22.23 4.26
CA TYR A 301 0.47 23.22 5.33
C TYR A 301 1.36 24.39 4.92
N VAL A 302 0.87 25.61 5.11
CA VAL A 302 1.64 26.82 4.79
C VAL A 302 2.03 27.52 6.08
N ALA A 303 3.33 27.53 6.35
CA ALA A 303 3.94 28.25 7.46
C ALA A 303 4.30 29.68 7.05
N ASP A 304 3.96 30.65 7.89
CA ASP A 304 4.36 32.04 7.72
C ASP A 304 5.58 32.28 8.64
N LYS A 305 6.76 32.52 8.03
CA LYS A 305 8.03 32.74 8.76
C LYS A 305 7.86 33.82 9.81
N ASP A 306 7.17 34.91 9.49
CA ASP A 306 6.99 36.06 10.36
C ASP A 306 6.07 35.75 11.55
N LYS A 307 5.25 34.70 11.46
CA LYS A 307 4.32 34.27 12.51
C LYS A 307 4.73 33.00 13.24
N LEU A 308 5.90 32.44 12.94
CA LEU A 308 6.44 31.30 13.70
C LEU A 308 6.53 31.64 15.19
N ASP A 309 5.98 30.76 16.03
CA ASP A 309 6.21 30.79 17.47
C ASP A 309 7.48 30.00 17.77
N CYS A 310 8.59 30.72 17.96
CA CYS A 310 9.90 30.14 18.23
C CYS A 310 9.95 29.30 19.52
N ASN A 311 8.90 29.28 20.35
CA ASN A 311 8.84 28.42 21.53
C ASN A 311 8.25 27.02 21.23
N ARG A 312 7.74 26.79 20.01
CA ARG A 312 7.07 25.53 19.62
C ARG A 312 7.95 24.62 18.78
N LEU A 313 9.21 24.45 19.19
CA LEU A 313 10.06 23.40 18.66
C LEU A 313 9.45 22.02 18.98
N LEU A 314 9.25 21.20 17.95
CA LEU A 314 8.68 19.86 18.07
C LEU A 314 9.79 18.81 18.02
N LEU A 315 9.86 18.06 19.11
CA LEU A 315 10.64 16.82 19.23
C LEU A 315 9.65 15.71 19.64
N PRO A 316 9.80 14.47 19.12
CA PRO A 316 8.99 13.34 19.56
C PRO A 316 9.07 13.18 21.08
N LYS A 317 7.98 12.73 21.72
CA LYS A 317 8.03 12.38 23.16
C LYS A 317 8.52 10.95 23.40
N ALA A 318 8.39 10.11 22.37
CA ALA A 318 8.92 8.76 22.36
C ALA A 318 9.28 8.35 20.92
N PHE A 319 10.15 7.35 20.79
CA PHE A 319 10.50 6.72 19.52
C PHE A 319 10.89 5.24 19.75
N THR A 320 10.81 4.42 18.70
CA THR A 320 10.95 2.95 18.74
C THR A 320 12.00 2.47 17.74
N PRO A 321 13.31 2.50 18.06
CA PRO A 321 14.36 2.02 17.16
C PRO A 321 14.42 0.48 17.13
N ASN A 322 13.37 -0.16 16.59
CA ASN A 322 13.19 -1.61 16.49
C ASN A 322 13.33 -2.13 15.03
N ASN A 323 13.69 -1.26 14.08
CA ASN A 323 13.82 -1.54 12.66
C ASN A 323 12.52 -1.97 11.95
N ASP A 324 11.34 -1.62 12.46
CA ASP A 324 10.07 -1.80 11.75
C ASP A 324 9.80 -0.71 10.68
N GLY A 325 10.55 0.38 10.73
CA GLY A 325 10.47 1.52 9.81
C GLY A 325 9.61 2.68 10.31
N LEU A 326 8.98 2.54 11.47
CA LEU A 326 8.11 3.53 12.10
C LEU A 326 8.77 4.07 13.37
N ASN A 327 8.91 5.40 13.46
CA ASN A 327 9.50 6.07 14.62
C ASN A 327 10.91 5.56 14.98
N GLU A 328 11.72 5.17 13.99
CA GLU A 328 13.06 4.62 14.18
C GLU A 328 14.10 5.62 14.70
N ARG A 329 13.81 6.92 14.55
CA ARG A 329 14.78 7.97 14.83
C ARG A 329 14.18 9.10 15.62
N PHE A 330 14.99 9.64 16.51
CA PHE A 330 14.71 10.82 17.30
C PHE A 330 15.37 12.05 16.68
N GLY A 331 14.60 13.10 16.46
CA GLY A 331 15.09 14.33 15.82
C GLY A 331 14.04 15.41 15.75
N ILE A 332 14.44 16.59 15.28
CA ILE A 332 13.58 17.78 15.20
C ILE A 332 12.54 17.57 14.10
N SER A 333 11.25 17.63 14.46
CA SER A 333 10.15 17.37 13.51
C SER A 333 9.81 18.57 12.62
N ASN A 334 10.03 19.80 13.11
CA ASN A 334 9.76 21.04 12.39
C ASN A 334 11.04 21.85 12.14
N LEU A 335 11.96 21.29 11.35
CA LEU A 335 13.25 21.91 11.01
C LEU A 335 13.13 23.36 10.51
N PHE A 336 12.03 23.66 9.82
CA PHE A 336 11.71 24.99 9.31
C PHE A 336 11.59 26.07 10.40
N LEU A 337 11.46 25.71 11.68
CA LEU A 337 11.44 26.67 12.78
C LEU A 337 12.84 27.23 13.10
N ILE A 338 13.91 26.52 12.72
CA ILE A 338 15.29 26.84 13.11
C ILE A 338 16.00 27.55 11.97
N ASP A 339 16.59 28.71 12.27
CA ASP A 339 17.48 29.42 11.34
C ASP A 339 18.89 28.79 11.36
N GLU A 340 19.43 28.58 12.57
CA GLU A 340 20.73 27.94 12.80
C GLU A 340 20.68 27.04 14.05
N LEU A 341 21.29 25.86 13.96
CA LEU A 341 21.47 24.96 15.09
C LEU A 341 22.89 25.09 15.64
N GLU A 342 23.02 25.53 16.90
CA GLU A 342 24.33 25.62 17.55
C GLU A 342 24.79 24.26 18.06
N TYR A 343 23.89 23.54 18.75
CA TYR A 343 24.07 22.15 19.15
C TYR A 343 22.75 21.48 19.49
N PHE A 344 22.71 20.17 19.28
CA PHE A 344 21.68 19.26 19.77
C PHE A 344 22.36 18.05 20.41
N GLU A 345 22.17 17.86 21.70
CA GLU A 345 22.84 16.84 22.51
C GLU A 345 21.80 15.93 23.19
N ILE A 346 22.11 14.64 23.28
CA ILE A 346 21.30 13.64 23.97
C ILE A 346 22.14 12.98 25.07
N TYR A 347 21.52 12.79 26.22
CA TYR A 347 22.14 12.22 27.41
C TYR A 347 21.33 11.03 27.91
N ASP A 348 22.03 10.04 28.47
CA ASP A 348 21.40 8.97 29.22
C ASP A 348 20.81 9.46 30.56
N ARG A 349 20.14 8.56 31.28
CA ARG A 349 19.52 8.88 32.57
C ARG A 349 20.51 9.25 33.69
N TRP A 350 21.80 9.00 33.49
CA TRP A 350 22.87 9.29 34.42
C TRP A 350 23.61 10.58 34.06
N GLY A 351 23.21 11.26 32.97
CA GLY A 351 23.81 12.49 32.50
C GLY A 351 25.04 12.30 31.60
N ALA A 352 25.35 11.08 31.17
CA ALA A 352 26.39 10.84 30.19
C ALA A 352 25.89 11.21 28.79
N LYS A 353 26.65 12.01 28.04
CA LYS A 353 26.32 12.36 26.65
C LYS A 353 26.49 11.13 25.77
N VAL A 354 25.46 10.78 25.02
CA VAL A 354 25.45 9.58 24.15
C VAL A 354 25.39 9.92 22.67
N TRP A 355 24.96 11.13 22.32
CA TRP A 355 24.91 11.61 20.93
C TRP A 355 24.92 13.13 20.88
N GLU A 356 25.46 13.69 19.79
CA GLU A 356 25.41 15.12 19.51
C GLU A 356 25.41 15.40 18.01
N THR A 357 24.87 16.55 17.61
CA THR A 357 25.02 17.09 16.26
C THR A 357 24.96 18.61 16.26
N LYS A 358 25.46 19.21 15.16
CA LYS A 358 25.20 20.60 14.76
C LYS A 358 24.40 20.69 13.45
N LEU A 359 24.08 19.55 12.85
CA LEU A 359 23.31 19.47 11.61
C LEU A 359 21.83 19.36 11.96
N MET A 360 21.04 20.34 11.52
CA MET A 360 19.59 20.39 11.79
C MET A 360 18.85 19.10 11.42
N ASN A 361 19.22 18.49 10.28
CA ASN A 361 18.54 17.31 9.73
C ASN A 361 19.13 15.97 10.18
N GLU A 362 20.07 15.97 11.13
CA GLU A 362 20.61 14.74 11.69
C GLU A 362 19.72 14.26 12.83
N THR A 363 19.61 12.94 12.95
CA THR A 363 18.66 12.28 13.85
C THR A 363 19.39 11.12 14.53
N TRP A 364 19.00 10.82 15.76
CA TRP A 364 19.58 9.74 16.54
C TRP A 364 18.76 8.45 16.42
N ASP A 365 19.43 7.31 16.27
CA ASP A 365 18.81 5.97 16.10
C ASP A 365 18.79 5.14 17.41
N GLY A 366 19.10 5.77 18.54
CA GLY A 366 19.15 5.06 19.82
C GLY A 366 20.41 4.22 20.02
N SER A 367 21.48 4.48 19.27
CA SER A 367 22.78 3.80 19.39
C SER A 367 23.93 4.75 19.78
N ILE A 368 24.97 4.22 20.41
CA ILE A 368 26.24 4.91 20.60
C ILE A 368 27.36 4.06 20.00
N ASN A 369 28.16 4.64 19.09
CA ASN A 369 29.21 3.91 18.36
C ASN A 369 28.70 2.61 17.69
N GLY A 370 27.47 2.65 17.16
CA GLY A 370 26.81 1.50 16.54
C GLY A 370 26.28 0.43 17.51
N GLN A 371 26.46 0.62 18.82
CA GLN A 371 25.89 -0.28 19.84
C GLN A 371 24.53 0.26 20.31
N PRO A 372 23.47 -0.56 20.27
CA PRO A 372 22.14 -0.15 20.71
C PRO A 372 22.13 0.14 22.22
N LEU A 373 21.56 1.26 22.62
CA LEU A 373 21.34 1.58 24.03
C LEU A 373 20.01 0.99 24.55
N ASN A 374 19.92 0.88 25.88
CA ASN A 374 18.76 0.32 26.57
C ASN A 374 17.53 1.23 26.48
N SER A 375 16.34 0.61 26.38
CA SER A 375 15.06 1.32 26.54
C SER A 375 15.01 2.07 27.86
N GLY A 376 14.42 3.26 27.84
CA GLY A 376 14.35 4.10 29.03
C GLY A 376 14.16 5.58 28.72
N MET A 377 14.30 6.40 29.77
CA MET A 377 14.23 7.85 29.68
C MET A 377 15.59 8.43 29.34
N TYR A 378 15.60 9.33 28.38
CA TYR A 378 16.76 10.10 27.94
C TYR A 378 16.47 11.59 28.08
N LEU A 379 17.52 12.38 28.20
CA LEU A 379 17.44 13.84 28.25
C LEU A 379 17.99 14.39 26.94
N TYR A 380 17.45 15.53 26.50
CA TYR A 380 18.04 16.30 25.44
C TYR A 380 18.28 17.74 25.86
N LYS A 381 19.29 18.34 25.24
CA LYS A 381 19.60 19.76 25.32
C LYS A 381 19.80 20.29 23.90
N ILE A 382 19.05 21.31 23.51
CA ILE A 382 19.15 21.88 22.17
C ILE A 382 19.22 23.41 22.25
N LYS A 383 20.23 23.98 21.58
CA LYS A 383 20.39 25.43 21.43
C LYS A 383 20.37 25.80 19.95
N TYR A 384 19.50 26.74 19.60
CA TYR A 384 19.25 27.13 18.22
C TYR A 384 18.84 28.60 18.14
N THR A 385 18.93 29.18 16.96
CA THR A 385 18.39 30.52 16.66
C THR A 385 17.09 30.41 15.88
N CYS A 386 16.14 31.28 16.21
CA CYS A 386 14.88 31.45 15.49
C CYS A 386 14.52 32.93 15.50
N LYS A 387 14.31 33.52 14.33
CA LYS A 387 14.09 34.96 14.15
C LYS A 387 15.19 35.80 14.79
N SER A 388 16.44 35.36 14.65
CA SER A 388 17.60 35.98 15.27
C SER A 388 17.61 36.00 16.81
N GLU A 389 16.70 35.29 17.47
CA GLU A 389 16.73 35.07 18.92
C GLU A 389 17.32 33.70 19.25
N GLU A 390 18.21 33.65 20.23
CA GLU A 390 18.69 32.38 20.78
C GLU A 390 17.61 31.72 21.66
N LYS A 391 17.44 30.41 21.49
CA LYS A 391 16.57 29.56 22.30
C LYS A 391 17.37 28.38 22.85
N LEU A 392 17.03 27.98 24.08
CA LEU A 392 17.58 26.80 24.73
C LEU A 392 16.42 25.96 25.27
N ASN A 393 16.29 24.73 24.79
CA ASN A 393 15.30 23.77 25.29
C ASN A 393 16.01 22.59 25.94
N VAL A 394 15.50 22.20 27.12
CA VAL A 394 15.95 21.03 27.86
C VAL A 394 14.72 20.24 28.29
N ASN A 395 14.64 18.97 27.90
CA ASN A 395 13.53 18.10 28.28
C ASN A 395 13.93 16.62 28.22
N ASN A 396 12.98 15.74 28.49
CA ASN A 396 13.14 14.29 28.38
C ASN A 396 12.28 13.69 27.28
N PHE A 397 12.64 12.47 26.88
CA PHE A 397 11.88 11.61 25.98
C PHE A 397 12.11 10.14 26.34
N THR A 398 11.26 9.27 25.82
CA THR A 398 11.33 7.82 26.08
C THR A 398 11.78 7.07 24.83
N MET A 399 12.80 6.21 24.97
CA MET A 399 13.14 5.21 23.96
C MET A 399 12.52 3.88 24.34
N LEU A 400 11.83 3.24 23.39
CA LEU A 400 11.23 1.92 23.53
C LEU A 400 11.85 0.98 22.50
N ARG A 401 12.11 -0.27 22.86
CA ARG A 401 12.60 -1.30 21.92
C ARG A 401 11.73 -2.54 22.06
#